data_AF-C1DKU2-F1
#
_entry.id   AF-C1DKU2-F1
#
_cell.length_a   1.000
_cell.length_b   1.000
_cell.length_c   1.000
_cell.angle_alpha   90.00
_cell.angle_beta   90.00
_cell.angle_gamma   90.00
#
_symmetry.space_group_name_H-M   'P 1'
#
loop_
_entity.id
_entity.type
_entity.pdbx_description
1 polymer ?
#
loop_
_entity_poly.entity_id
_entity_poly.type
_entity_poly.pdbx_seq_one_letter_code
_entity_poly.pdbx_strand_id
1 'polypeptide(L)'
;MAPEDEHSVIKTAERRTGGYLADSLADLQEAVRLYDANRFIGHIEKVELVKGDVTQTVPAYLAREPQTVVSLLHLDLDLYEPTCVCLENFLPRMPKGAVIVFDELNNRTWPGETRAVLERIGLNNLRIQRFTYEPHVSYTILE
;
A
#
# COMPACT_ATOMS: atom_id res chain seq x y z
N MET A 1 5.18 7.72 14.93
CA MET A 1 5.95 6.49 14.65
C MET A 1 5.65 5.53 15.77
N ALA A 2 5.25 4.31 15.41
CA ALA A 2 4.96 3.26 16.38
C ALA A 2 6.28 2.63 16.86
N PRO A 3 6.32 1.96 18.03
CA PRO A 3 7.53 1.28 18.53
C PRO A 3 8.14 0.28 17.55
N GLU A 4 7.31 -0.34 16.70
CA GLU A 4 7.70 -1.27 15.64
C GLU A 4 8.57 -0.58 14.58
N ASP A 5 8.31 0.69 14.30
CA ASP A 5 9.06 1.49 13.32
C ASP A 5 10.43 1.90 13.86
N GLU A 6 10.64 1.91 15.19
CA GLU A 6 11.88 2.36 15.82
C GLU A 6 13.06 1.43 15.55
N HIS A 7 12.79 0.15 15.27
CA HIS A 7 13.77 -0.93 15.06
C HIS A 7 14.60 -0.82 13.76
N SER A 8 14.49 0.27 13.03
CA SER A 8 15.26 0.46 11.81
C SER A 8 16.75 0.64 12.10
N VAL A 9 17.53 -0.16 11.38
CA VAL A 9 18.98 -0.31 11.55
C VAL A 9 19.75 0.70 10.69
N ILE A 10 19.14 1.18 9.60
CA ILE A 10 19.72 2.18 8.69
C ILE A 10 18.89 3.46 8.81
N LYS A 11 19.56 4.59 9.09
CA LYS A 11 18.91 5.90 9.19
C LYS A 11 19.11 6.68 7.90
N THR A 12 18.02 7.06 7.26
CA THR A 12 18.00 7.99 6.10
C THR A 12 17.66 9.41 6.55
N ALA A 13 17.95 10.41 5.72
CA ALA A 13 17.68 11.82 6.06
C ALA A 13 16.17 12.15 6.06
N GLU A 14 15.43 11.35 5.30
CA GLU A 14 13.99 11.44 5.06
C GLU A 14 13.19 10.81 6.21
N ARG A 15 13.82 10.00 7.07
CA ARG A 15 13.17 9.38 8.24
C ARG A 15 12.96 10.38 9.38
N ARG A 16 12.06 11.33 9.14
CA ARG A 16 11.59 12.37 10.05
C ARG A 16 10.18 12.79 9.63
N THR A 17 9.41 13.39 10.53
CA THR A 17 8.10 13.94 10.19
C THR A 17 8.22 14.90 9.00
N GLY A 18 7.49 14.63 7.92
CA GLY A 18 7.50 15.42 6.70
C GLY A 18 8.70 15.20 5.77
N GLY A 19 9.57 14.22 6.02
CA GLY A 19 10.74 13.97 5.18
C GLY A 19 10.42 13.56 3.73
N TYR A 20 9.27 12.94 3.50
CA TYR A 20 8.72 12.63 2.16
C TYR A 20 7.53 13.50 1.77
N LEU A 21 7.34 14.67 2.41
CA LEU A 21 6.22 15.54 2.08
C LEU A 21 6.37 16.04 0.63
N ALA A 22 5.39 15.71 -0.20
CA ALA A 22 5.26 16.19 -1.57
C ALA A 22 3.86 16.76 -1.77
N ASP A 23 3.77 17.95 -2.36
CA ASP A 23 2.49 18.56 -2.75
C ASP A 23 2.21 18.26 -4.23
N SER A 24 1.76 17.04 -4.50
CA SER A 24 1.58 16.50 -5.85
C SER A 24 0.11 16.31 -6.24
N LEU A 25 -0.85 16.69 -5.39
CA LEU A 25 -2.27 16.37 -5.63
C LEU A 25 -2.79 17.01 -6.92
N ALA A 26 -2.45 18.28 -7.18
CA ALA A 26 -2.88 18.97 -8.40
C ALA A 26 -2.31 18.31 -9.66
N ASP A 27 -1.03 17.94 -9.63
CA ASP A 27 -0.36 17.27 -10.74
C ASP A 27 -0.97 15.88 -11.00
N LEU A 28 -1.28 15.12 -9.95
CA LEU A 28 -1.95 13.82 -10.05
C LEU A 28 -3.37 13.98 -10.63
N GLN A 29 -4.12 14.98 -10.19
CA GLN A 29 -5.46 15.27 -10.74
C GLN A 29 -5.39 15.61 -12.22
N GLU A 30 -4.40 16.41 -12.65
CA GLU A 30 -4.20 16.72 -14.06
C GLU A 30 -3.79 15.48 -14.87
N ALA A 31 -2.91 14.64 -14.33
CA ALA A 31 -2.53 13.37 -14.96
C ALA A 31 -3.73 12.44 -15.15
N VAL A 32 -4.60 12.32 -14.14
CA VAL A 32 -5.86 11.54 -14.24
C VAL A 32 -6.77 12.12 -15.30
N ARG A 33 -6.94 13.46 -15.34
CA ARG A 33 -7.75 14.13 -16.36
C ARG A 33 -7.24 13.86 -17.77
N LEU A 34 -5.92 13.90 -17.98
CA LEU A 34 -5.29 13.58 -19.26
C LEU A 34 -5.46 12.10 -19.62
N TYR A 35 -5.32 11.19 -18.66
CA TYR A 35 -5.55 9.76 -18.86
C TYR A 35 -7.00 9.49 -19.33
N ASP A 36 -7.98 10.08 -18.64
CA ASP A 36 -9.39 9.90 -18.97
C ASP A 36 -9.76 10.49 -20.34
N ALA A 37 -9.15 11.61 -20.73
CA ALA A 37 -9.35 12.21 -22.06
C ALA A 37 -8.85 11.35 -23.22
N ASN A 38 -7.90 10.43 -22.99
CA ASN A 38 -7.21 9.68 -24.05
C ASN A 38 -7.58 8.19 -24.12
N ARG A 39 -8.42 7.69 -23.21
CA ARG A 39 -8.84 6.29 -23.20
C ARG A 39 -10.26 6.09 -23.72
N PHE A 40 -10.58 4.86 -24.11
CA PHE A 40 -11.95 4.47 -24.40
C PHE A 40 -12.85 4.65 -23.15
N ILE A 41 -14.07 5.14 -23.39
CA ILE A 41 -15.09 5.36 -22.36
C ILE A 41 -14.56 6.32 -21.26
N GLY A 42 -13.91 7.41 -21.68
CA GLY A 42 -13.29 8.40 -20.79
C GLY A 42 -14.25 9.16 -19.87
N HIS A 43 -15.55 9.13 -20.14
CA HIS A 43 -16.57 9.80 -19.33
C HIS A 43 -16.93 9.05 -18.03
N ILE A 44 -16.51 7.79 -17.87
CA ILE A 44 -16.71 7.01 -16.63
C ILE A 44 -15.40 7.04 -15.86
N GLU A 45 -15.34 7.69 -14.71
CA GLU A 45 -14.12 7.78 -13.89
C GLU A 45 -13.58 6.39 -13.52
N LYS A 46 -12.24 6.23 -13.60
CA LYS A 46 -11.55 4.96 -13.28
C LYS A 46 -10.47 5.09 -12.22
N VAL A 47 -10.11 6.31 -11.83
CA VAL A 47 -9.09 6.58 -10.83
C VAL A 47 -9.72 7.47 -9.77
N GLU A 48 -9.69 7.01 -8.52
CA GLU A 48 -10.07 7.80 -7.36
C GLU A 48 -8.81 8.11 -6.54
N LEU A 49 -8.61 9.39 -6.19
CA LEU A 49 -7.54 9.83 -5.31
C LEU A 49 -8.13 10.17 -3.94
N VAL A 50 -7.76 9.41 -2.91
CA VAL A 50 -8.24 9.62 -1.54
C VAL A 50 -7.15 10.29 -0.71
N LYS A 51 -7.23 11.61 -0.57
CA LYS A 51 -6.28 12.38 0.26
C LYS A 51 -6.58 12.21 1.74
N GLY A 52 -5.59 11.78 2.51
CA GLY A 52 -5.64 11.75 3.96
C GLY A 52 -4.77 10.67 4.57
N ASP A 53 -4.89 10.49 5.88
CA ASP A 53 -4.26 9.41 6.62
C ASP A 53 -5.02 8.10 6.38
N VAL A 54 -4.34 7.08 5.87
CA VAL A 54 -4.94 5.78 5.54
C VAL A 54 -5.56 5.09 6.74
N THR A 55 -5.11 5.40 7.97
CA THR A 55 -5.73 4.87 9.20
C THR A 55 -7.19 5.31 9.36
N GLN A 56 -7.56 6.44 8.74
CA GLN A 56 -8.91 6.98 8.75
C GLN A 56 -9.62 6.78 7.41
N THR A 57 -8.91 6.98 6.29
CA THR A 57 -9.52 7.00 4.97
C THR A 57 -9.83 5.61 4.43
N VAL A 58 -9.05 4.58 4.77
CA VAL A 58 -9.33 3.20 4.31
C VAL A 58 -10.63 2.65 4.92
N PRO A 59 -10.85 2.72 6.25
CA PRO A 59 -12.13 2.31 6.83
C PRO A 59 -13.32 3.13 6.28
N ALA A 60 -13.14 4.44 6.12
CA ALA A 60 -14.19 5.31 5.57
C ALA A 60 -14.54 4.97 4.11
N TYR A 61 -13.52 4.66 3.29
CA TYR A 61 -13.70 4.23 1.91
C TYR A 61 -14.49 2.93 1.83
N LEU A 62 -14.11 1.90 2.59
CA LEU A 62 -14.83 0.61 2.56
C LEU A 62 -16.24 0.68 3.16
N ALA A 63 -16.50 1.61 4.08
CA ALA A 63 -17.85 1.89 4.56
C ALA A 63 -18.71 2.54 3.48
N ARG A 64 -18.12 3.41 2.65
CA ARG A 64 -18.78 4.07 1.51
C ARG A 64 -18.99 3.11 0.33
N GLU A 65 -18.04 2.21 0.07
CA GLU A 65 -18.02 1.26 -1.04
C GLU A 65 -18.02 -0.21 -0.56
N PRO A 66 -19.10 -0.69 0.08
CA PRO A 66 -19.13 -2.02 0.69
C PRO A 66 -18.97 -3.17 -0.32
N GLN A 67 -19.25 -2.92 -1.61
CA GLN A 67 -19.12 -3.88 -2.71
C GLN A 67 -17.68 -4.05 -3.23
N THR A 68 -16.70 -3.34 -2.66
CA THR A 68 -15.31 -3.35 -3.12
C THR A 68 -14.71 -4.77 -3.10
N VAL A 69 -14.11 -5.15 -4.23
CA VAL A 69 -13.28 -6.34 -4.38
C VAL A 69 -11.90 -5.89 -4.85
N VAL A 70 -10.85 -6.37 -4.19
CA VAL A 70 -9.47 -5.95 -4.47
C VAL A 70 -8.73 -7.08 -5.18
N SER A 71 -8.36 -6.86 -6.44
CA SER A 71 -7.55 -7.81 -7.22
C SER A 71 -6.05 -7.63 -7.01
N LEU A 72 -5.62 -6.40 -6.72
CA LEU A 72 -4.25 -6.02 -6.44
C LEU A 72 -4.22 -5.02 -5.29
N LEU A 73 -3.46 -5.32 -4.25
CA LEU A 73 -3.15 -4.40 -3.16
C LEU A 73 -1.65 -4.09 -3.20
N HIS A 74 -1.28 -2.85 -3.48
CA HIS A 74 0.11 -2.40 -3.45
C HIS A 74 0.36 -1.57 -2.19
N LEU A 75 1.24 -2.05 -1.32
CA LEU A 75 1.57 -1.41 -0.06
C LEU A 75 2.94 -0.74 -0.18
N ASP A 76 2.94 0.59 -0.06
CA ASP A 76 4.12 1.46 -0.10
C ASP A 76 3.88 2.58 0.93
N LEU A 77 3.91 2.19 2.20
CA LEU A 77 3.54 3.03 3.34
C LEU A 77 4.68 3.21 4.34
N ASP A 78 5.76 2.43 4.19
CA ASP A 78 6.92 2.25 5.07
C ASP A 78 6.63 1.77 6.51
N LEU A 79 5.56 2.32 7.11
CA LEU A 79 5.26 2.31 8.54
C LEU A 79 4.31 1.18 8.92
N TYR A 80 4.46 0.72 10.16
CA TYR A 80 3.71 -0.40 10.72
C TYR A 80 2.21 -0.16 10.80
N GLU A 81 1.79 0.90 11.50
CA GLU A 81 0.37 1.18 11.78
C GLU A 81 -0.49 1.32 10.50
N PRO A 82 -0.13 2.17 9.52
CA PRO A 82 -0.93 2.29 8.30
C PRO A 82 -0.94 0.99 7.49
N THR A 83 0.15 0.23 7.48
CA THR A 83 0.20 -1.09 6.81
C THR A 83 -0.77 -2.07 7.46
N CYS A 84 -0.79 -2.15 8.80
CA CYS A 84 -1.74 -2.98 9.54
C CYS A 84 -3.19 -2.65 9.18
N VAL A 85 -3.56 -1.35 9.16
CA VAL A 85 -4.92 -0.93 8.81
C VAL A 85 -5.29 -1.38 7.40
N CYS A 86 -4.41 -1.19 6.42
CA CYS A 86 -4.65 -1.63 5.05
C CYS A 86 -4.85 -3.15 4.97
N LEU A 87 -3.98 -3.93 5.63
CA LEU A 87 -4.08 -5.39 5.63
C LEU A 87 -5.39 -5.87 6.28
N GLU A 88 -5.75 -5.36 7.46
CA GLU A 88 -6.96 -5.76 8.18
C GLU A 88 -8.25 -5.47 7.39
N ASN A 89 -8.27 -4.36 6.65
CA ASN A 89 -9.46 -3.89 5.96
C ASN A 89 -9.60 -4.47 4.55
N PHE A 90 -8.51 -4.53 3.77
CA PHE A 90 -8.56 -4.97 2.37
C PHE A 90 -8.38 -6.47 2.21
N LEU A 91 -7.57 -7.15 3.04
CA LEU A 91 -7.34 -8.60 2.88
C LEU A 91 -8.65 -9.42 2.87
N PRO A 92 -9.66 -9.14 3.72
CA PRO A 92 -10.95 -9.84 3.66
C PRO A 92 -11.78 -9.56 2.39
N ARG A 93 -11.36 -8.63 1.54
CA ARG A 93 -11.98 -8.26 0.25
C ARG A 93 -11.19 -8.78 -0.96
N MET A 94 -10.15 -9.58 -0.72
CA MET A 94 -9.28 -10.12 -1.77
C MET A 94 -9.60 -11.60 -2.05
N PRO A 95 -10.01 -11.96 -3.28
CA PRO A 95 -10.25 -13.36 -3.64
C PRO A 95 -8.95 -14.14 -3.87
N LYS A 96 -9.06 -15.47 -3.99
CA LYS A 96 -7.97 -16.31 -4.49
C LYS A 96 -7.50 -15.81 -5.87
N GLY A 97 -6.19 -15.77 -6.06
CA GLY A 97 -5.54 -15.19 -7.24
C GLY A 97 -5.28 -13.68 -7.14
N ALA A 98 -5.81 -12.99 -6.12
CA ALA A 98 -5.43 -11.60 -5.87
C ALA A 98 -3.97 -11.48 -5.43
N VAL A 99 -3.38 -10.32 -5.69
CA VAL A 99 -1.94 -10.08 -5.46
C VAL A 99 -1.77 -9.03 -4.38
N ILE A 100 -0.87 -9.29 -3.43
CA ILE A 100 -0.37 -8.27 -2.50
C ILE A 100 1.08 -7.98 -2.88
N VAL A 101 1.39 -6.71 -3.09
CA VAL A 101 2.74 -6.20 -3.34
C VAL A 101 3.19 -5.43 -2.10
N PHE A 102 4.44 -5.64 -1.73
CA PHE A 102 5.10 -5.05 -0.58
C PHE A 102 6.36 -4.31 -1.06
N ASP A 103 6.42 -3.00 -0.86
CA ASP A 103 7.57 -2.20 -1.29
C ASP A 103 8.78 -2.46 -0.37
N GLU A 104 8.56 -2.51 0.95
CA GLU A 104 9.63 -2.55 1.95
C GLU A 104 9.67 -3.83 2.82
N LEU A 105 9.24 -4.96 2.25
CA LEU A 105 9.33 -6.26 2.94
C LEU A 105 10.78 -6.72 3.12
N ASN A 106 11.13 -7.08 4.36
CA ASN A 106 12.49 -7.40 4.80
C ASN A 106 13.48 -6.22 4.65
N ASN A 107 13.00 -4.98 4.76
CA ASN A 107 13.84 -3.80 4.71
C ASN A 107 14.38 -3.39 6.10
N ARG A 108 15.67 -3.02 6.18
CA ARG A 108 16.35 -2.61 7.42
C ARG A 108 16.13 -1.13 7.79
N THR A 109 15.78 -0.30 6.83
CA THR A 109 15.41 1.11 6.97
C THR A 109 13.95 1.27 7.38
N TRP A 110 13.06 0.40 6.89
CA TRP A 110 11.61 0.45 7.11
C TRP A 110 11.06 -0.90 7.58
N PRO A 111 11.22 -1.26 8.87
CA PRO A 111 10.79 -2.56 9.38
C PRO A 111 9.27 -2.68 9.53
N GLY A 112 8.53 -1.57 9.50
CA GLY A 112 7.13 -1.51 9.88
C GLY A 112 6.25 -2.43 9.04
N GLU A 113 6.43 -2.42 7.72
CA GLU A 113 5.70 -3.30 6.81
C GLU A 113 5.93 -4.80 7.11
N THR A 114 7.18 -5.19 7.36
CA THR A 114 7.52 -6.58 7.70
C THR A 114 6.88 -7.02 9.02
N ARG A 115 6.86 -6.12 10.02
CA ARG A 115 6.20 -6.36 11.30
C ARG A 115 4.68 -6.51 11.14
N ALA A 116 4.06 -5.66 10.33
CA ALA A 116 2.63 -5.73 10.04
C ALA A 116 2.26 -7.07 9.39
N VAL A 117 3.02 -7.51 8.39
CA VAL A 117 2.80 -8.81 7.71
C VAL A 117 2.96 -9.98 8.67
N LEU A 118 4.01 -9.98 9.51
CA LEU A 118 4.25 -11.03 10.50
C LEU A 118 3.08 -11.20 11.47
N GLU A 119 2.46 -10.10 11.89
CA GLU A 119 1.43 -10.10 12.93
C GLU A 119 0.00 -10.25 12.39
N ARG A 120 -0.29 -9.70 11.20
CA ARG A 120 -1.64 -9.70 10.63
C ARG A 120 -1.90 -10.88 9.70
N ILE A 121 -0.88 -11.37 9.01
CA ILE A 121 -1.01 -12.50 8.08
C ILE A 121 -0.21 -13.71 8.57
N GLY A 122 1.02 -13.50 9.02
CA GLY A 122 2.00 -14.55 9.28
C GLY A 122 2.75 -14.94 8.00
N LEU A 123 4.06 -14.71 7.97
CA LEU A 123 4.91 -14.97 6.80
C LEU A 123 4.89 -16.44 6.34
N ASN A 124 4.66 -17.38 7.26
CA ASN A 124 4.55 -18.81 6.96
C ASN A 124 3.31 -19.18 6.14
N ASN A 125 2.34 -18.27 6.04
CA ASN A 125 1.13 -18.45 5.22
C ASN A 125 1.30 -17.90 3.80
N LEU A 126 2.43 -17.26 3.49
CA LEU A 126 2.65 -16.56 2.23
C LEU A 126 3.76 -17.21 1.40
N ARG A 127 3.49 -17.38 0.10
CA ARG A 127 4.54 -17.64 -0.89
C ARG A 127 5.08 -16.30 -1.37
N ILE A 128 6.12 -15.80 -0.69
CA ILE A 128 6.78 -14.55 -1.08
C ILE A 128 7.63 -14.79 -2.33
N GLN A 129 7.42 -13.94 -3.32
CA GLN A 129 8.13 -13.94 -4.60
C GLN A 129 8.74 -12.56 -4.85
N ARG A 130 9.81 -12.55 -5.65
CA ARG A 130 10.46 -11.34 -6.16
C ARG A 130 10.70 -11.53 -7.65
N PHE A 131 10.86 -10.42 -8.36
CA PHE A 131 11.25 -10.49 -9.76
C PHE A 131 12.75 -10.81 -9.88
N THR A 132 13.16 -11.43 -10.98
CA THR A 132 14.59 -11.73 -11.22
C THR A 132 15.41 -10.47 -11.51
N TYR A 133 14.76 -9.36 -11.85
CA TYR A 133 15.36 -8.08 -12.19
C TYR A 133 15.10 -6.98 -11.15
N GLU A 134 14.25 -7.24 -10.16
CA GLU A 134 13.93 -6.29 -9.08
C GLU A 134 13.95 -7.07 -7.74
N PRO A 135 15.07 -6.99 -6.98
CA PRO A 135 15.23 -7.75 -5.73
C PRO A 135 14.60 -7.05 -4.51
N HIS A 136 14.17 -5.80 -4.62
CA HIS A 136 13.61 -5.03 -3.51
C HIS A 136 12.13 -5.40 -3.29
N VAL A 137 11.29 -5.03 -4.24
CA VAL A 137 9.84 -5.22 -4.19
C VAL A 137 9.49 -6.71 -4.14
N SER A 138 8.65 -7.07 -3.19
CA SER A 138 8.18 -8.43 -2.98
C SER A 138 6.68 -8.54 -3.24
N TYR A 139 6.19 -9.70 -3.64
CA TYR A 139 4.77 -9.92 -3.80
C TYR A 139 4.35 -11.34 -3.41
N THR A 140 3.07 -11.52 -3.18
CA THR A 140 2.46 -12.84 -3.02
C THR A 140 1.13 -12.92 -3.76
N ILE A 141 0.76 -14.13 -4.16
CA ILE A 141 -0.52 -14.44 -4.80
C ILE A 141 -1.32 -15.25 -3.79
N LEU A 142 -2.54 -14.81 -3.46
CA LEU A 142 -3.39 -15.49 -2.47
C LEU A 142 -3.92 -16.81 -3.02
N GLU A 143 -3.73 -17.91 -2.27
CA GLU A 143 -4.03 -19.30 -2.69
C GLU A 143 -5.35 -19.86 -2.12
#